data_AF-A0A6M4H253-F1
#
_entry.id   AF-A0A6M4H253-F1
#
_cell.length_a   1.000
_cell.length_b   1.000
_cell.length_c   1.000
_cell.angle_alpha   90.00
_cell.angle_beta   90.00
_cell.angle_gamma   90.00
#
_symmetry.space_group_name_H-M   'P 1'
#
loop_
_entity.id
_entity.type
_entity.pdbx_description
1 polymer ?
#
loop_
_entity_poly.entity_id
_entity_poly.type
_entity_poly.pdbx_seq_one_letter_code
_entity_poly.pdbx_strand_id
1 'polypeptide(L)'
;MFDLWDVFQQGQIEAASAAAGSARDTALNAHEKVQREVHRLEAKIDGLALVSQALWELVRQHTSLTDADIQAKVAEIDARDGRIDGRLTGKVGVCVACNRPTHSRQSACMYCGAPIDRAHAFER
;
A
#
# COMPACT_ATOMS: atom_id res chain seq x y z
N MET A 1 -19.59 16.03 -59.03
CA MET A 1 -20.50 16.64 -58.04
C MET A 1 -20.06 16.07 -56.71
N PHE A 2 -19.31 16.83 -55.92
CA PHE A 2 -18.86 16.36 -54.61
C PHE A 2 -20.05 16.37 -53.67
N ASP A 3 -20.39 15.19 -53.15
CA ASP A 3 -21.54 15.03 -52.27
C ASP A 3 -21.17 15.61 -50.90
N LEU A 4 -21.87 16.66 -50.47
CA LEU A 4 -21.61 17.33 -49.19
C LEU A 4 -21.68 16.34 -48.01
N TRP A 5 -22.46 15.29 -48.18
CA TRP A 5 -22.62 14.18 -47.25
C TRP A 5 -21.34 13.35 -47.07
N ASP A 6 -20.57 13.13 -48.14
CA ASP A 6 -19.35 12.31 -48.11
C ASP A 6 -18.25 12.99 -47.29
N VAL A 7 -18.12 14.31 -47.44
CA VAL A 7 -17.19 15.14 -46.66
C VAL A 7 -17.56 15.15 -45.18
N PHE A 8 -18.86 15.25 -44.87
CA PHE A 8 -19.34 15.19 -43.49
C PHE A 8 -19.13 13.80 -42.86
N GLN A 9 -19.38 12.72 -43.61
CA GLN A 9 -19.14 11.36 -43.15
C GLN A 9 -17.65 11.09 -42.90
N GLN A 10 -16.76 11.54 -43.80
CA GLN A 10 -15.32 11.40 -43.61
C GLN A 10 -14.85 12.12 -42.33
N GLY A 11 -15.33 13.33 -42.06
CA GLY A 11 -15.01 14.04 -40.81
C GLY A 11 -15.48 13.32 -39.55
N GLN A 12 -16.66 12.69 -39.58
CA GLN A 12 -17.17 11.89 -38.45
C GLN A 12 -16.33 10.61 -38.22
N ILE A 13 -15.90 9.95 -39.29
CA ILE A 13 -15.06 8.74 -39.21
C ILE A 13 -13.67 9.08 -38.67
N GLU A 14 -13.09 10.20 -39.10
CA GLU A 14 -11.80 10.69 -38.58
C GLU A 14 -11.90 11.03 -37.09
N ALA A 15 -12.95 11.74 -36.67
CA ALA A 15 -13.18 12.05 -35.26
C ALA A 15 -13.38 10.78 -34.40
N ALA A 16 -14.15 9.81 -34.89
CA ALA A 16 -14.36 8.54 -34.21
C ALA A 16 -13.07 7.70 -34.11
N SER A 17 -12.27 7.68 -35.19
CA SER A 17 -10.97 6.98 -35.21
C SER A 17 -9.95 7.64 -34.30
N ALA A 18 -9.91 8.98 -34.25
CA ALA A 18 -9.06 9.74 -33.34
C ALA A 18 -9.47 9.53 -31.87
N ALA A 19 -10.76 9.52 -31.57
CA ALA A 19 -11.27 9.22 -30.23
C ALA A 19 -10.94 7.79 -29.79
N ALA A 20 -11.11 6.81 -30.68
CA ALA A 20 -10.75 5.41 -30.42
C ALA A 20 -9.24 5.23 -30.22
N GLY A 21 -8.41 5.92 -31.02
CA GLY A 21 -6.96 5.95 -30.89
C GLY A 21 -6.53 6.52 -29.53
N SER A 22 -7.07 7.69 -29.16
CA SER A 22 -6.78 8.32 -27.87
C SER A 22 -7.23 7.46 -26.68
N ALA A 23 -8.41 6.84 -26.76
CA ALA A 23 -8.90 5.91 -25.74
C ALA A 23 -7.96 4.69 -25.58
N ARG A 24 -7.47 4.13 -26.70
CA ARG A 24 -6.49 3.04 -26.67
C ARG A 24 -5.18 3.48 -26.04
N ASP A 25 -4.65 4.63 -26.44
CA ASP A 25 -3.36 5.11 -25.95
C ASP A 25 -3.42 5.45 -24.45
N THR A 26 -4.54 6.03 -23.97
CA THR A 26 -4.75 6.24 -22.53
C THR A 26 -4.82 4.93 -21.76
N ALA A 27 -5.48 3.89 -22.30
CA ALA A 27 -5.54 2.58 -21.68
C ALA A 27 -4.16 1.89 -21.63
N LEU A 28 -3.37 1.99 -22.70
CA LEU A 28 -1.99 1.47 -22.73
C LEU A 28 -1.11 2.18 -21.70
N ASN A 29 -1.15 3.52 -21.67
CA ASN A 29 -0.39 4.31 -20.70
C ASN A 29 -0.79 4.00 -19.24
N ALA A 30 -2.08 3.80 -18.99
CA ALA A 30 -2.58 3.40 -17.67
C ALA A 30 -2.07 2.00 -17.29
N HIS A 31 -2.11 1.04 -18.22
CA HIS A 31 -1.59 -0.31 -18.01
C HIS A 31 -0.10 -0.29 -17.68
N GLU A 32 0.71 0.42 -18.47
CA GLU A 32 2.15 0.54 -18.22
C GLU A 32 2.46 1.20 -16.87
N LYS A 33 1.68 2.20 -16.47
CA LYS A 33 1.84 2.84 -15.16
C LYS A 33 1.59 1.85 -14.02
N VAL A 34 0.52 1.05 -14.11
CA VAL A 34 0.23 0.02 -13.12
C VAL A 34 1.35 -1.02 -13.07
N GLN A 35 1.81 -1.49 -14.23
CA GLN A 35 2.92 -2.45 -14.31
C GLN A 35 4.19 -1.89 -13.63
N ARG A 36 4.56 -0.64 -13.91
CA ARG A 36 5.71 0.01 -13.26
C ARG A 36 5.56 0.10 -11.74
N GLU A 37 4.36 0.43 -11.25
CA GLU A 37 4.12 0.46 -9.81
C GLU A 37 4.20 -0.91 -9.16
N VAL A 38 3.70 -1.97 -9.82
CA VAL A 38 3.82 -3.36 -9.35
C VAL A 38 5.29 -3.74 -9.22
N HIS A 39 6.09 -3.57 -10.27
CA HIS A 39 7.53 -3.88 -10.24
C HIS A 39 8.28 -3.09 -9.15
N ARG A 40 7.89 -1.82 -8.95
CA ARG A 40 8.47 -0.99 -7.88
C ARG A 40 8.12 -1.51 -6.49
N LEU A 41 6.90 -2.02 -6.30
CA LEU A 41 6.47 -2.61 -5.03
C LEU A 41 7.16 -3.96 -4.79
N GLU A 42 7.28 -4.79 -5.81
CA GLU A 42 8.02 -6.07 -5.75
C GLU A 42 9.48 -5.84 -5.33
N ALA A 43 10.19 -4.91 -5.98
CA ALA A 43 11.57 -4.58 -5.63
C ALA A 43 11.71 -4.07 -4.17
N LYS A 44 10.69 -3.36 -3.65
CA LYS A 44 10.67 -2.94 -2.24
C LYS A 44 10.43 -4.09 -1.29
N ILE A 45 9.56 -5.04 -1.65
CA ILE A 45 9.29 -6.25 -0.86
C ILE A 45 10.56 -7.10 -0.80
N ASP A 46 11.24 -7.32 -1.92
CA ASP A 46 12.48 -8.08 -1.98
C ASP A 46 13.58 -7.43 -1.14
N GLY A 47 13.72 -6.10 -1.22
CA GLY A 47 14.64 -5.35 -0.38
C GLY A 47 14.33 -5.48 1.11
N LEU A 48 13.04 -5.41 1.49
CA LEU A 48 12.61 -5.60 2.88
C LEU A 48 12.85 -7.03 3.37
N ALA A 49 12.61 -8.04 2.52
CA ALA A 49 12.87 -9.43 2.82
C ALA A 49 14.37 -9.66 3.07
N LEU A 50 15.23 -9.12 2.22
CA LEU A 50 16.68 -9.20 2.37
C LEU A 50 17.16 -8.55 3.68
N VAL A 51 16.68 -7.34 3.99
CA VAL A 51 17.03 -6.67 5.25
C VAL A 51 16.52 -7.45 6.46
N SER A 52 15.30 -7.98 6.40
CA SER A 52 14.72 -8.78 7.48
C SER A 52 15.52 -10.07 7.72
N GLN A 53 15.96 -10.72 6.65
CA GLN A 53 16.84 -11.88 6.74
C GLN A 53 18.19 -11.53 7.34
N ALA A 54 18.83 -10.45 6.88
CA ALA A 54 20.11 -9.99 7.46
C ALA A 54 19.97 -9.66 8.96
N LEU A 55 18.88 -9.01 9.37
CA LEU A 55 18.58 -8.74 10.78
C LEU A 55 18.42 -10.04 11.57
N TRP A 56 17.71 -11.03 11.02
CA TRP A 56 17.54 -12.33 11.68
C TRP A 56 18.86 -13.08 11.84
N GLU A 57 19.68 -13.13 10.80
CA GLU A 57 21.00 -13.78 10.84
C GLU A 57 21.91 -13.12 11.89
N LEU A 58 21.91 -11.78 11.97
CA LEU A 58 22.65 -11.07 13.02
C LEU A 58 22.13 -11.40 14.42
N VAL A 59 20.82 -11.41 14.64
CA VAL A 59 20.24 -11.76 15.95
C VAL A 59 20.58 -13.20 16.32
N ARG A 60 20.47 -14.13 15.38
CA ARG A 60 20.80 -15.55 15.58
C ARG A 60 22.28 -15.77 15.90
N GLN A 61 23.19 -14.98 15.32
CA GLN A 61 24.62 -15.05 15.64
C GLN A 61 24.94 -14.62 17.08
N HIS A 62 24.16 -13.68 17.63
CA HIS A 62 24.41 -13.11 18.96
C HIS A 62 23.49 -13.67 20.05
N THR A 63 22.60 -14.62 19.74
CA THR A 63 21.64 -15.19 20.68
C THR A 63 21.50 -16.71 20.48
N SER A 64 20.83 -17.38 21.42
CA SER A 64 20.44 -18.80 21.29
C SER A 64 19.06 -18.98 20.67
N LEU A 65 18.51 -17.94 20.03
CA LEU A 65 17.19 -18.00 19.40
C LEU A 65 17.21 -18.87 18.15
N THR A 66 16.13 -19.61 17.96
CA THR A 66 15.95 -20.56 16.85
C THR A 66 14.94 -20.02 15.84
N ASP A 67 14.93 -20.62 14.65
CA ASP A 67 13.95 -20.29 13.61
C ASP A 67 12.50 -20.52 14.09
N ALA A 68 12.27 -21.40 15.07
CA ALA A 68 10.98 -21.61 15.69
C ALA A 68 10.54 -20.44 16.58
N ASP A 69 11.48 -19.79 17.27
CA ASP A 69 11.19 -18.66 18.16
C ASP A 69 10.73 -17.43 17.38
N ILE A 70 11.36 -17.16 16.23
CA ILE A 70 10.92 -16.06 15.36
C ILE A 70 9.56 -16.36 14.72
N GLN A 71 9.29 -17.60 14.32
CA GLN A 71 7.97 -18.00 13.81
C GLN A 71 6.88 -17.83 14.86
N ALA A 72 7.14 -18.27 16.10
CA ALA A 72 6.24 -18.07 17.22
C ALA A 72 6.01 -16.58 17.51
N LYS A 73 7.07 -15.77 17.42
CA LYS A 73 6.98 -14.32 17.62
C LYS A 73 6.17 -13.62 16.54
N VAL A 74 6.32 -14.03 15.28
CA VAL A 74 5.51 -13.52 14.16
C VAL A 74 4.04 -13.84 14.39
N ALA A 75 3.70 -15.08 14.75
CA ALA A 75 2.33 -15.48 15.07
C ALA A 75 1.75 -14.72 16.28
N GLU A 76 2.57 -14.49 17.31
CA GLU A 76 2.18 -13.67 18.46
C GLU A 76 1.87 -12.22 18.06
N ILE A 77 2.72 -11.61 17.21
CA ILE A 77 2.53 -10.24 16.73
C ILE A 77 1.27 -10.13 15.88
N ASP A 78 1.04 -11.07 14.95
CA ASP A 78 -0.16 -11.10 14.11
C ASP A 78 -1.44 -11.24 14.96
N ALA A 79 -1.42 -12.10 15.99
CA ALA A 79 -2.55 -12.27 16.90
C ALA A 79 -2.84 -11.01 17.76
N ARG A 80 -1.86 -10.14 18.02
CA ARG A 80 -2.02 -8.95 18.87
C ARG A 80 -2.90 -7.87 18.24
N ASP A 81 -3.10 -7.86 16.93
CA ASP A 81 -3.94 -6.87 16.24
C ASP A 81 -5.42 -7.28 16.15
N GLY A 82 -5.78 -8.44 16.72
CA GLY A 82 -7.18 -8.88 16.85
C GLY A 82 -7.78 -9.47 15.57
N ARG A 83 -6.98 -9.58 14.49
CA ARG A 83 -7.28 -10.36 13.29
C ARG A 83 -6.01 -11.04 12.82
N ILE A 84 -6.07 -12.37 12.68
CA ILE A 84 -5.05 -13.16 11.98
C ILE A 84 -5.27 -12.90 10.49
N ASP A 85 -4.75 -11.80 9.98
CA ASP A 85 -4.86 -11.42 8.57
C ASP A 85 -3.49 -11.19 7.89
N GLY A 86 -2.39 -11.37 8.64
CA GLY A 86 -1.02 -11.16 8.15
C GLY A 86 -0.64 -9.69 8.02
N ARG A 87 -1.38 -8.75 8.64
CA ARG A 87 -1.18 -7.31 8.50
C ARG A 87 -1.17 -6.60 9.86
N LEU A 88 -0.21 -5.70 10.03
CA LEU A 88 -0.24 -4.74 11.13
C LEU A 88 -1.40 -3.75 10.91
N THR A 89 -2.52 -3.95 11.59
CA THR A 89 -3.67 -3.07 11.54
C THR A 89 -3.75 -2.25 12.81
N GLY A 90 -3.57 -0.93 12.68
CA GLY A 90 -3.57 -0.03 13.84
C GLY A 90 -4.85 -0.13 14.68
N LYS A 91 -4.69 -0.11 16.00
CA LYS A 91 -5.77 -0.28 16.97
C LYS A 91 -6.60 0.99 17.12
N VAL A 92 -7.90 0.83 17.31
CA VAL A 92 -8.79 1.90 17.78
C VAL A 92 -8.68 1.97 19.30
N GLY A 93 -8.05 3.03 19.81
CA GLY A 93 -7.90 3.33 21.22
C GLY A 93 -8.73 4.54 21.64
N VAL A 94 -8.55 4.98 22.88
CA VAL A 94 -9.19 6.17 23.44
C VAL A 94 -8.11 7.16 23.86
N CYS A 95 -8.26 8.43 23.51
CA CYS A 95 -7.31 9.47 23.90
C CYS A 95 -7.36 9.70 25.42
N VAL A 96 -6.21 9.59 26.10
CA VAL A 96 -6.10 9.82 27.55
C VAL A 96 -6.47 11.26 27.98
N ALA A 97 -6.37 12.24 27.08
CA ALA A 97 -6.62 13.65 27.41
C ALA A 97 -8.08 14.09 27.19
N CYS A 98 -8.77 13.56 26.18
CA CYS A 98 -10.15 13.99 25.85
C CYS A 98 -11.18 12.84 25.83
N ASN A 99 -10.73 11.62 26.11
CA ASN A 99 -11.55 10.41 26.15
C ASN A 99 -12.35 10.09 24.88
N ARG A 100 -11.94 10.66 23.74
CA ARG A 100 -12.55 10.39 22.42
C ARG A 100 -11.85 9.23 21.71
N PRO A 101 -12.54 8.51 20.82
CA PRO A 101 -11.93 7.44 20.04
C PRO A 101 -10.85 8.00 19.12
N THR A 102 -9.69 7.32 19.11
CA THR A 102 -8.53 7.66 18.30
C THR A 102 -7.93 6.42 17.66
N HIS A 103 -7.27 6.60 16.53
CA HIS A 103 -6.60 5.50 15.84
C HIS A 103 -5.10 5.53 16.15
N SER A 104 -4.46 4.38 16.43
CA SER A 104 -3.02 4.32 16.81
C SER A 104 -2.07 4.80 15.71
N ARG A 105 -2.58 4.90 14.47
CA ARG A 105 -1.91 5.50 13.30
C ARG A 105 -1.68 7.01 13.42
N GLN A 106 -2.47 7.71 14.24
CA GLN A 106 -2.39 9.15 14.37
C GLN A 106 -1.29 9.51 15.38
N SER A 107 -0.44 10.50 15.07
CA SER A 107 0.58 11.02 16.01
C SER A 107 -0.03 11.87 17.13
N ALA A 108 -1.18 12.48 16.86
CA ALA A 108 -1.90 13.32 17.80
C ALA A 108 -3.41 13.09 17.66
N CYS A 109 -4.15 13.29 18.74
CA CYS A 109 -5.60 13.20 18.74
C CYS A 109 -6.20 14.28 17.82
N MET A 110 -7.05 13.88 16.87
CA MET A 110 -7.76 14.84 15.98
C MET A 110 -8.66 15.84 16.72
N TYR A 111 -9.02 15.55 17.97
CA TYR A 111 -9.94 16.39 18.74
C TYR A 111 -9.24 17.37 19.67
N CYS A 112 -8.26 16.92 20.45
CA CYS A 112 -7.59 17.75 21.46
C CYS A 112 -6.12 18.03 21.17
N GLY A 113 -5.53 17.45 20.12
CA GLY A 113 -4.12 17.64 19.76
C GLY A 113 -3.12 16.97 20.70
N ALA A 114 -3.57 16.26 21.74
CA ALA A 114 -2.67 15.53 22.64
C ALA A 114 -1.92 14.42 21.88
N PRO A 115 -0.63 14.18 22.18
CA PRO A 115 0.13 13.11 21.56
C PRO A 115 -0.49 11.74 21.90
N ILE A 116 -0.58 10.88 20.90
CA ILE A 116 -1.02 9.50 21.10
C ILE A 116 0.22 8.64 21.33
N ASP A 117 0.27 7.97 22.48
CA ASP A 117 1.36 7.06 22.80
C ASP A 117 1.28 5.84 21.87
N ARG A 118 2.38 5.59 21.15
CA ARG A 118 2.49 4.47 20.23
C ARG A 118 3.16 3.34 20.98
N ALA A 119 2.45 2.24 21.19
CA ALA A 119 3.01 1.07 21.87
C ALA A 119 4.22 0.49 21.11
N HIS A 120 4.23 0.58 19.78
CA HIS A 120 5.29 0.03 18.93
C HIS A 120 5.68 0.97 17.79
N ALA A 121 6.99 1.04 17.49
CA ALA A 121 7.55 1.96 16.49
C ALA A 121 7.05 1.73 15.05
N PHE A 122 6.51 0.55 14.75
CA PHE A 122 6.07 0.13 13.41
C PHE A 122 4.54 0.08 13.24
N GLU A 123 3.75 0.37 14.28
CA GLU A 123 2.32 0.63 14.11
C GLU A 123 2.15 1.97 13.38
N ARG A 124 1.73 1.92 12.11
CA ARG A 124 1.65 3.07 11.22
C ARG A 124 0.32 3.20 10.53
#